data_AF-A0A8T5ALD3-F1
#
_entry.id   AF-A0A8T5ALD3-F1
#
_cell.length_a   1.000
_cell.length_b   1.000
_cell.length_c   1.000
_cell.angle_alpha   90.00
_cell.angle_beta   90.00
_cell.angle_gamma   90.00
#
_symmetry.space_group_name_H-M   'P 1'
#
loop_
_entity.id
_entity.type
_entity.pdbx_description
1 polymer ?
#
loop_
_entity_poly.entity_id
_entity_poly.type
_entity_poly.pdbx_seq_one_letter_code
_entity_poly.pdbx_strand_id
1 'polypeptide(L)'
;MNKYYLSEDIAGKEVIDESEAKKVGTIRDIAFTMDGKVAFIVEAEDKKGELMELFLPFEKIVRVGDVVIIKSIKDLEKPTQ
;
A
#
# COMPACT_ATOMS: atom_id res chain seq x y z
N MET A 1 -5.24 -19.49 14.13
CA MET A 1 -3.80 -19.27 13.84
C MET A 1 -3.66 -17.90 13.21
N ASN A 2 -2.75 -17.07 13.72
CA ASN A 2 -2.47 -15.79 13.08
C ASN A 2 -1.60 -16.03 11.84
N LYS A 3 -1.98 -15.42 10.72
CA LYS A 3 -1.16 -15.41 9.51
C LYS A 3 -0.25 -14.19 9.59
N TYR A 4 1.04 -14.44 9.79
CA TYR A 4 2.06 -13.40 9.75
C TYR A 4 2.54 -13.22 8.32
N TYR A 5 2.85 -11.99 7.96
CA TYR A 5 3.44 -11.64 6.67
C TYR A 5 4.82 -11.07 6.92
N LEU A 6 5.83 -11.57 6.21
CA LEU A 6 7.15 -10.96 6.19
C LEU A 6 7.14 -9.82 5.17
N SER A 7 7.93 -8.76 5.42
CA SER A 7 7.99 -7.64 4.47
C SER A 7 8.45 -8.12 3.07
N GLU A 8 9.41 -9.04 3.04
CA GLU A 8 9.92 -9.67 1.82
C GLU A 8 8.86 -10.46 1.02
N ASP A 9 7.81 -10.97 1.69
CA ASP A 9 6.71 -11.66 1.01
C ASP A 9 5.72 -10.70 0.35
N ILE A 10 5.73 -9.43 0.76
CA ILE A 10 4.77 -8.41 0.33
C ILE A 10 5.40 -7.40 -0.64
N ALA A 11 6.69 -7.11 -0.48
CA ALA A 11 7.43 -6.25 -1.40
C ALA A 11 7.28 -6.72 -2.86
N GLY A 12 7.06 -5.77 -3.76
CA GLY A 12 6.81 -6.04 -5.18
C GLY A 12 5.37 -6.36 -5.54
N LYS A 13 4.46 -6.56 -4.57
CA LYS A 13 3.03 -6.76 -4.87
C LYS A 13 2.39 -5.48 -5.39
N GLU A 14 1.53 -5.63 -6.38
CA GLU A 14 0.75 -4.51 -6.91
C GLU A 14 -0.39 -4.15 -5.96
N VAL A 15 -0.66 -2.85 -5.85
CA VAL A 15 -1.82 -2.31 -5.16
C VAL A 15 -2.88 -1.96 -6.21
N ILE A 16 -4.07 -2.53 -6.08
CA ILE A 16 -5.19 -2.36 -7.01
C ILE A 16 -6.34 -1.63 -6.32
N ASP A 17 -6.84 -0.57 -6.96
CA ASP A 17 -8.07 0.12 -6.59
C ASP A 17 -9.27 -0.71 -7.06
N GLU A 18 -10.09 -1.22 -6.14
CA GLU A 18 -11.29 -2.01 -6.43
C GLU A 18 -12.36 -1.20 -7.20
N SER A 19 -12.49 0.10 -6.92
CA SER A 19 -13.50 0.95 -7.54
C SER A 19 -13.22 1.26 -9.01
N GLU A 20 -11.94 1.33 -9.40
CA GLU A 20 -11.52 1.59 -10.78
C GLU A 20 -10.92 0.37 -11.49
N ALA A 21 -10.67 -0.72 -10.77
CA ALA A 21 -9.94 -1.90 -11.24
C ALA A 21 -8.58 -1.55 -11.87
N LYS A 22 -7.85 -0.62 -11.26
CA LYS A 22 -6.56 -0.11 -11.76
C LYS A 22 -5.44 -0.29 -10.77
N LYS A 23 -4.23 -0.48 -11.31
CA LYS A 23 -2.99 -0.40 -10.54
C LYS A 23 -2.79 1.02 -10.04
N VAL A 24 -2.54 1.13 -8.74
CA VAL A 24 -2.21 2.37 -8.04
C VAL A 24 -0.70 2.50 -7.84
N GLY A 25 -0.02 1.38 -7.57
CA GLY A 25 1.40 1.35 -7.31
C GLY A 25 1.90 -0.04 -6.94
N THR A 26 3.10 -0.10 -6.41
CA THR A 26 3.76 -1.33 -5.97
C THR A 26 4.22 -1.17 -4.52
N ILE A 27 4.07 -2.21 -3.71
CA ILE A 27 4.54 -2.17 -2.31
C ILE A 27 6.07 -2.26 -2.29
N ARG A 28 6.69 -1.33 -1.57
CA ARG A 28 8.14 -1.27 -1.35
C ARG A 28 8.53 -1.94 -0.03
N ASP A 29 7.85 -1.58 1.06
CA ASP A 29 8.17 -2.07 2.41
C ASP A 29 6.98 -1.80 3.37
N ILE A 30 7.21 -1.94 4.67
CA ILE A 30 6.29 -1.63 5.77
C ILE A 30 6.82 -0.42 6.54
N ALA A 31 5.93 0.55 6.80
CA ALA A 31 6.15 1.64 7.74
C ALA A 31 5.36 1.40 9.03
N PHE A 32 5.87 1.95 10.13
CA PHE A 32 5.15 1.98 11.40
C PHE A 32 5.29 3.34 12.07
N THR A 33 4.27 3.70 12.84
CA THR A 33 4.26 4.89 13.67
C THR A 33 4.70 4.55 15.09
N MET A 34 5.08 5.56 15.89
CA MET A 34 5.48 5.36 17.28
C MET A 34 4.37 4.83 18.19
N ASP A 35 3.10 5.07 17.84
CA ASP A 35 1.92 4.51 18.51
C ASP A 35 1.57 3.10 18.01
N GLY A 36 2.40 2.51 17.13
CA GLY A 36 2.29 1.11 16.71
C GLY A 36 1.33 0.84 15.56
N LYS A 37 0.85 1.87 14.86
CA LYS A 37 0.09 1.67 13.61
C LYS A 37 1.04 1.27 12.50
N VAL A 38 0.56 0.43 11.59
CA VAL A 38 1.34 -0.10 10.48
C VAL A 38 0.70 0.26 9.14
N ALA A 39 1.54 0.51 8.14
CA ALA A 39 1.15 0.81 6.78
C ALA A 39 2.12 0.16 5.79
N PHE A 40 1.65 -0.16 4.58
CA PHE A 40 2.56 -0.45 3.48
C PHE A 40 3.07 0.85 2.87
N ILE A 41 4.34 0.85 2.49
CA ILE A 41 4.93 1.88 1.66
C ILE A 41 4.63 1.52 0.21
N VAL A 42 3.95 2.41 -0.51
CA VAL A 42 3.54 2.22 -1.90
C VAL A 42 4.31 3.20 -2.78
N GLU A 43 5.08 2.68 -3.72
CA GLU A 43 5.66 3.47 -4.82
C GLU A 43 4.62 3.58 -5.94
N ALA A 44 4.25 4.80 -6.27
CA ALA A 44 3.31 5.13 -7.34
C ALA A 44 3.93 6.17 -8.29
N GLU A 45 3.46 6.22 -9.53
CA GLU A 45 3.82 7.29 -10.46
C GLU A 45 2.76 8.40 -10.40
N ASP A 46 3.22 9.64 -10.33
CA ASP A 46 2.34 10.80 -10.44
C ASP A 46 1.94 11.09 -11.90
N LYS A 47 1.15 12.15 -12.13
CA LYS A 47 0.71 12.52 -13.49
C LYS A 47 1.84 12.94 -14.44
N LYS A 48 3.02 13.23 -13.92
CA LYS A 48 4.23 13.60 -14.67
C LYS A 48 5.17 12.41 -14.87
N GLY A 49 4.83 11.23 -14.32
CA GLY A 49 5.67 10.04 -14.34
C GLY A 49 6.79 10.08 -13.29
N GLU A 50 6.71 10.98 -12.29
CA GLU A 50 7.65 11.01 -11.19
C GLU A 50 7.23 9.98 -10.13
N LEU A 51 8.19 9.21 -9.63
CA LEU A 51 7.94 8.27 -8.54
C LEU A 51 7.65 9.04 -7.25
N MET A 52 6.55 8.68 -6.61
CA MET A 52 6.12 9.20 -5.33
C MET A 52 5.88 8.08 -4.34
N GLU A 53 6.20 8.35 -3.09
CA GLU A 53 5.91 7.46 -1.98
C GLU A 53 4.56 7.82 -1.35
N LEU A 54 3.76 6.79 -1.08
CA LEU A 54 2.48 6.87 -0.38
C LEU A 54 2.44 5.81 0.72
N PHE A 55 1.59 6.02 1.72
CA PHE A 55 1.33 5.06 2.78
C PHE A 55 -0.06 4.46 2.63
N LEU A 56 -0.15 3.14 2.75
CA LEU A 56 -1.39 2.38 2.78
C LEU A 56 -1.62 1.81 4.20
N PRO A 57 -2.44 2.48 5.03
CA PRO A 57 -2.77 1.96 6.36
C PRO A 57 -3.45 0.59 6.27
N PHE A 58 -3.11 -0.34 7.16
CA PHE A 58 -3.64 -1.71 7.09
C PHE A 58 -5.16 -1.76 7.25
N GLU A 59 -5.75 -0.80 7.96
CA GLU A 59 -7.20 -0.65 8.12
C GLU A 59 -7.96 -0.35 6.82
N LYS A 60 -7.26 0.12 5.78
CA LYS A 60 -7.84 0.43 4.47
C LYS A 60 -7.72 -0.71 3.47
N ILE A 61 -7.05 -1.79 3.84
CA ILE A 61 -6.85 -2.94 2.98
C ILE A 61 -8.11 -3.80 2.96
N VAL A 62 -8.62 -4.10 1.78
CA VAL A 62 -9.75 -5.01 1.57
C VAL A 62 -9.28 -6.45 1.61
N ARG A 63 -8.18 -6.76 0.90
CA ARG A 63 -7.64 -8.12 0.79
C ARG A 63 -6.16 -8.12 0.43
N VAL A 64 -5.44 -9.12 0.93
CA VAL A 64 -4.05 -9.43 0.54
C VAL A 64 -4.00 -10.83 -0.06
N GLY A 65 -3.48 -10.95 -1.28
CA GLY A 65 -3.24 -12.20 -2.00
C GLY A 65 -2.02 -12.06 -2.90
N ASP A 66 -2.14 -12.39 -4.19
CA ASP A 66 -1.11 -12.11 -5.19
C ASP A 66 -0.90 -10.59 -5.35
N VAL A 67 -2.00 -9.85 -5.27
CA VAL A 67 -2.07 -8.39 -5.21
C VAL A 67 -2.72 -7.92 -3.91
N VAL A 68 -2.58 -6.64 -3.60
CA VAL A 68 -3.25 -5.98 -2.48
C VAL A 68 -4.41 -5.14 -3.03
N ILE A 69 -5.61 -5.37 -2.50
CA ILE A 69 -6.82 -4.67 -2.93
C ILE A 69 -7.18 -3.60 -1.89
N ILE A 70 -7.47 -2.39 -2.36
CA ILE A 70 -8.00 -1.26 -1.58
C ILE A 70 -9.32 -0.79 -2.16
N LYS A 71 -10.13 -0.06 -1.40
CA LYS A 71 -11.41 0.44 -1.92
C LYS A 71 -11.22 1.57 -2.92
N SER A 72 -10.31 2.50 -2.65
CA SER A 72 -9.99 3.61 -3.54
C SER A 72 -8.57 4.13 -3.32
N ILE A 73 -7.94 4.70 -4.35
CA ILE A 73 -6.66 5.44 -4.27
C ILE A 73 -6.68 6.55 -3.20
N LYS A 74 -7.86 7.07 -2.85
CA LYS A 74 -8.03 8.06 -1.77
C LYS A 74 -7.73 7.51 -0.38
N ASP A 75 -7.65 6.19 -0.23
CA ASP A 75 -7.26 5.53 1.01
C ASP A 75 -5.74 5.57 1.23
N LEU A 76 -4.95 6.05 0.25
CA LEU A 76 -3.53 6.29 0.41
C LEU A 76 -3.24 7.65 1.04
N GLU A 77 -2.32 7.65 1.99
CA GLU A 77 -1.85 8.83 2.69
C GLU A 77 -0.51 9.29 2.11
N LYS A 78 -0.27 10.61 2.13
CA LYS A 78 1.03 11.16 1.74
C LYS A 78 1.97 11.14 2.95
N PRO A 79 3.28 10.95 2.75
CA PRO A 79 4.24 11.12 3.82
C PRO A 79 4.13 12.52 4.43
N THR A 80 3.84 12.59 5.72
CA THR A 80 3.94 13.81 6.49
C THR A 80 5.43 14.11 6.66
N GLN A 81 5.89 15.24 6.09
CA GLN A 81 7.24 15.77 6.33
C GLN A 81 7.37 16.30 7.76
#